data_AF-A0A845PNS7-F1
#
_entry.id   AF-A0A845PNS7-F1
#
_cell.length_a   1.000
_cell.length_b   1.000
_cell.length_c   1.000
_cell.angle_alpha   90.00
_cell.angle_beta   90.00
_cell.angle_gamma   90.00
#
_symmetry.space_group_name_H-M   'P 1'
#
loop_
_entity.id
_entity.type
_entity.pdbx_description
1 polymer ?
#
loop_
_entity_poly.entity_id
_entity_poly.type
_entity_poly.pdbx_seq_one_letter_code
_entity_poly.pdbx_strand_id
1 'polypeptide(L)'
;MKFINRFFNKYPEETVIKWFKNVCIAEAVSCFLLYGVAMVWKRYDPHGLYATLFIIIIGNIHGLFFTLYLLLCLPCRRIYTWDDEDFVFALLASLFPFATIWVDSALAKKDREE
;
A
#
# COMPACT_ATOMS: atom_id res chain seq x y z
N MET A 1 4.70 -12.32 17.19
CA MET A 1 3.32 -12.46 16.66
C MET A 1 2.18 -12.21 17.67
N LYS A 2 2.31 -12.49 18.98
CA LYS A 2 1.22 -12.26 19.98
C LYS A 2 0.88 -10.78 20.26
N PHE A 3 1.83 -9.86 20.08
CA PHE A 3 1.65 -8.45 20.43
C PHE A 3 0.74 -7.68 19.45
N ILE A 4 0.94 -7.90 18.14
CA ILE A 4 0.11 -7.33 17.06
C ILE A 4 -1.33 -7.84 17.18
N ASN A 5 -1.50 -9.14 17.43
CA ASN A 5 -2.81 -9.75 17.62
C ASN A 5 -3.56 -9.12 18.80
N ARG A 6 -2.88 -8.85 19.93
CA ARG A 6 -3.51 -8.24 21.10
C ARG A 6 -3.92 -6.78 20.88
N PHE A 7 -3.20 -6.06 20.00
CA PHE A 7 -3.49 -4.67 19.65
C PHE A 7 -4.69 -4.57 18.69
N PHE A 8 -4.72 -5.43 17.66
CA PHE A 8 -5.80 -5.45 16.67
C PHE A 8 -7.07 -6.15 17.15
N ASN A 9 -7.00 -7.07 18.12
CA ASN A 9 -8.19 -7.66 18.76
C ASN A 9 -9.04 -6.64 19.55
N LYS A 10 -8.55 -5.40 19.71
CA LYS A 10 -9.28 -4.28 20.31
C LYS A 10 -10.10 -3.49 19.29
N TYR A 11 -9.84 -3.65 17.99
CA TYR A 11 -10.51 -2.92 16.91
C TYR A 11 -11.33 -3.86 16.03
N PRO A 12 -12.47 -3.41 15.48
CA PRO A 12 -13.25 -4.23 14.55
C PRO A 12 -12.41 -4.57 13.32
N GLU A 13 -12.41 -5.83 12.90
CA GLU A 13 -11.66 -6.31 11.72
C GLU A 13 -11.99 -5.47 10.47
N GLU A 14 -13.25 -5.03 10.35
CA GLU A 14 -13.73 -4.13 9.29
C GLU A 14 -13.00 -2.78 9.25
N THR A 15 -12.59 -2.27 10.41
CA THR A 15 -11.85 -1.00 10.48
C THR A 15 -10.44 -1.17 9.96
N VAL A 16 -9.78 -2.28 10.30
CA VAL A 16 -8.44 -2.62 9.80
C VAL A 16 -8.44 -2.78 8.29
N ILE A 17 -9.47 -3.45 7.77
CA ILE A 17 -9.69 -3.63 6.33
C ILE A 17 -9.88 -2.27 5.63
N LYS A 18 -10.72 -1.39 6.17
CA LYS A 18 -10.89 -0.03 5.62
C LYS A 18 -9.60 0.77 5.61
N TRP A 19 -8.81 0.67 6.68
CA TRP A 19 -7.51 1.34 6.75
C TRP A 19 -6.53 0.78 5.73
N PHE A 20 -6.45 -0.55 5.61
CA PHE A 20 -5.63 -1.22 4.61
C PHE A 20 -6.00 -0.79 3.19
N LYS A 21 -7.30 -0.77 2.85
CA LYS A 21 -7.80 -0.29 1.56
C LYS A 21 -7.41 1.15 1.28
N ASN A 22 -7.58 2.04 2.25
CA ASN A 22 -7.18 3.44 2.10
C ASN A 22 -5.67 3.58 1.90
N VAL A 23 -4.87 2.78 2.59
CA VAL A 23 -3.40 2.76 2.43
C VAL A 23 -3.00 2.21 1.06
N CYS A 24 -3.62 1.13 0.56
CA CYS A 24 -3.40 0.62 -0.79
C CYS A 24 -3.67 1.68 -1.85
N ILE A 25 -4.80 2.39 -1.74
CA ILE A 25 -5.17 3.46 -2.67
C ILE A 25 -4.17 4.62 -2.57
N ALA A 26 -3.84 5.06 -1.35
CA ALA A 26 -2.88 6.14 -1.14
C ALA A 26 -1.47 5.77 -1.66
N GLU A 27 -1.04 4.52 -1.50
CA GLU A 27 0.23 4.03 -2.03
C GLU A 27 0.21 4.02 -3.56
N ALA A 28 -0.85 3.51 -4.19
CA ALA A 28 -1.00 3.51 -5.65
C ALA A 28 -1.02 4.94 -6.22
N VAL A 29 -1.75 5.86 -5.58
CA VAL A 29 -1.80 7.26 -6.01
C VAL A 29 -0.45 7.96 -5.80
N SER A 30 0.20 7.77 -4.66
CA SER A 30 1.53 8.37 -4.40
C SER A 30 2.60 7.82 -5.34
N CYS A 31 2.54 6.53 -5.67
CA CYS A 31 3.43 5.90 -6.64
C CYS A 31 3.18 6.43 -8.06
N PHE A 32 1.91 6.58 -8.46
CA PHE A 32 1.54 7.19 -9.73
C PHE A 32 1.99 8.65 -9.82
N LEU A 33 1.86 9.43 -8.74
CA LEU A 33 2.36 10.80 -8.69
C LEU A 33 3.89 10.84 -8.80
N LEU A 34 4.60 9.90 -8.18
CA LEU A 34 6.06 9.83 -8.24
C LEU A 34 6.55 9.48 -9.65
N TYR A 35 6.05 8.40 -10.22
CA TYR A 35 6.51 7.92 -11.54
C TYR A 35 5.86 8.68 -12.70
N GLY A 36 4.60 9.06 -12.59
CA GLY A 36 3.85 9.75 -13.63
C GLY A 36 4.08 11.26 -13.64
N VAL A 37 4.02 11.92 -12.48
CA VAL A 37 4.13 13.39 -12.41
C VAL A 37 5.58 13.82 -12.17
N ALA A 38 6.26 13.23 -11.17
CA ALA A 38 7.57 13.72 -10.76
C ALA A 38 8.67 13.42 -11.80
N MET A 39 8.63 12.26 -12.47
CA MET A 39 9.56 11.94 -13.57
C MET A 39 9.30 12.77 -14.83
N VAL A 40 8.04 13.02 -15.18
CA VAL A 40 7.69 13.88 -16.33
C VAL A 40 8.13 15.31 -16.05
N TRP A 41 7.89 15.82 -14.84
CA TRP A 41 8.33 17.17 -14.47
C TRP A 41 9.86 17.31 -14.50
N LYS A 42 10.60 16.32 -13.96
CA LYS A 42 12.07 16.29 -14.08
C LYS A 42 12.56 16.29 -15.53
N ARG A 43 11.79 15.73 -16.47
CA ARG A 43 12.12 15.74 -17.90
C ARG A 43 12.03 17.15 -18.50
N TYR A 44 11.06 17.95 -18.07
CA TYR A 44 10.85 19.32 -18.55
C TYR A 44 11.77 20.35 -17.88
N ASP A 45 12.14 20.13 -16.61
CA ASP A 45 12.99 21.05 -15.85
C ASP A 45 14.12 20.30 -15.12
N PRO A 46 15.16 19.84 -15.84
CA PRO A 46 16.21 18.97 -15.29
C PRO A 46 17.13 19.66 -14.27
N HIS A 47 17.18 21.00 -14.26
CA HIS A 47 17.97 21.79 -13.29
C HIS A 47 17.11 22.47 -12.22
N GLY A 48 15.79 22.25 -12.25
CA GLY A 48 14.85 22.83 -11.29
C GLY A 48 14.99 22.20 -9.91
N LEU A 49 15.35 23.02 -8.93
CA LEU A 49 15.35 22.62 -7.52
C LEU A 49 13.98 22.08 -7.10
N TYR A 50 12.90 22.65 -7.64
CA TYR A 50 11.51 22.28 -7.36
C TYR A 50 11.16 20.87 -7.81
N ALA A 51 11.59 20.42 -8.99
CA ALA A 51 11.33 19.07 -9.48
C ALA A 51 12.03 18.02 -8.58
N THR A 52 13.27 18.31 -8.18
CA THR A 52 14.03 17.45 -7.26
C THR A 52 13.38 17.38 -5.88
N LEU A 53 12.99 18.53 -5.31
CA LEU A 53 12.26 18.59 -4.04
C LEU A 53 10.94 17.82 -4.11
N PHE A 54 10.21 17.93 -5.23
CA PHE A 54 8.95 17.21 -5.41
C PHE A 54 9.15 15.68 -5.41
N ILE A 55 10.16 15.17 -6.13
CA ILE A 55 10.51 13.73 -6.11
C ILE A 55 10.85 13.28 -4.68
N ILE A 56 11.66 14.06 -3.95
CA ILE A 56 12.06 13.71 -2.59
C ILE A 56 10.83 13.67 -1.66
N ILE A 57 9.98 14.69 -1.70
CA ILE A 57 8.80 14.77 -0.83
C ILE A 57 7.82 13.63 -1.13
N ILE A 58 7.45 13.45 -2.40
CA ILE A 58 6.53 12.38 -2.80
C ILE A 58 7.15 11.00 -2.55
N GLY A 59 8.47 10.85 -2.72
CA GLY A 59 9.20 9.61 -2.43
C GLY A 59 9.16 9.23 -0.96
N ASN A 60 9.35 10.20 -0.06
CA ASN A 60 9.21 9.97 1.38
C ASN A 60 7.77 9.64 1.77
N ILE A 61 6.78 10.35 1.19
CA ILE A 61 5.36 10.06 1.42
C ILE A 61 5.00 8.64 0.94
N HIS A 62 5.47 8.26 -0.25
CA HIS A 62 5.26 6.92 -0.79
C HIS A 62 5.92 5.84 0.08
N GLY A 63 7.18 6.05 0.50
CA GLY A 63 7.87 5.13 1.42
C GLY A 63 7.18 4.99 2.77
N LEU A 64 6.55 6.05 3.28
CA LEU A 64 5.74 6.00 4.49
C LEU A 64 4.48 5.14 4.28
N PHE A 65 3.75 5.34 3.19
CA PHE A 65 2.57 4.53 2.86
C PHE A 65 2.93 3.05 2.62
N PHE A 66 4.03 2.78 1.94
CA PHE A 66 4.56 1.43 1.73
C PHE A 66 4.87 0.72 3.06
N THR A 67 5.48 1.44 4.01
CA THR A 67 5.77 0.87 5.34
C THR A 67 4.48 0.59 6.11
N LEU A 68 3.48 1.49 6.03
CA LEU A 68 2.15 1.28 6.62
C LEU A 68 1.44 0.08 5.98
N TYR A 69 1.54 -0.09 4.67
CA TYR A 69 0.99 -1.22 3.94
C TYR A 69 1.58 -2.54 4.47
N LEU A 70 2.91 -2.64 4.58
CA LEU A 70 3.58 -3.83 5.12
C LEU A 70 3.13 -4.15 6.56
N LEU A 71 2.99 -3.13 7.39
CA LEU A 71 2.51 -3.29 8.77
C LEU A 71 1.06 -3.79 8.84
N LEU A 72 0.18 -3.29 7.97
CA LEU A 72 -1.22 -3.71 7.88
C LEU A 72 -1.40 -5.04 7.14
N CYS A 73 -0.45 -5.43 6.29
CA CYS A 73 -0.46 -6.72 5.60
C CYS A 73 -0.33 -7.90 6.58
N LEU A 74 0.45 -7.74 7.66
CA LEU A 74 0.61 -8.76 8.71
C LEU A 74 -0.70 -9.18 9.40
N PRO A 75 -1.54 -8.26 9.93
CA PRO A 75 -2.85 -8.62 10.46
C PRO A 75 -3.84 -9.01 9.36
N CYS A 76 -3.80 -8.40 8.18
CA CYS A 76 -4.67 -8.79 7.06
C CYS A 76 -4.47 -10.25 6.64
N ARG A 77 -3.22 -10.75 6.64
CA ARG A 77 -2.94 -12.17 6.39
C ARG A 77 -3.73 -13.10 7.32
N ARG A 78 -3.91 -12.71 8.58
CA ARG A 78 -4.69 -13.48 9.58
C ARG A 78 -6.19 -13.34 9.37
N ILE A 79 -6.67 -12.13 9.12
CA ILE A 79 -8.10 -11.82 8.95
C ILE A 79 -8.67 -12.48 7.69
N TYR A 80 -7.91 -12.45 6.60
CA TYR A 80 -8.32 -13.03 5.31
C TYR A 80 -7.83 -14.47 5.09
N THR A 81 -7.19 -15.08 6.09
CA THR A 81 -6.63 -16.44 6.01
C THR A 81 -5.82 -16.69 4.73
N TRP A 82 -4.99 -15.72 4.33
CA TRP A 82 -4.17 -15.82 3.12
C TRP A 82 -3.12 -16.93 3.26
N ASP A 83 -2.96 -17.71 2.19
CA ASP A 83 -1.88 -18.68 2.07
C ASP A 83 -0.52 -17.98 1.91
N ASP A 84 0.58 -18.73 1.99
CA ASP A 84 1.93 -18.19 1.74
C ASP A 84 2.05 -17.60 0.33
N GLU A 85 1.37 -18.19 -0.66
CA GLU A 85 1.32 -17.66 -2.03
C GLU A 85 0.64 -16.28 -2.10
N ASP A 86 -0.57 -16.14 -1.53
CA ASP A 86 -1.30 -14.87 -1.49
C ASP A 86 -0.53 -13.77 -0.75
N PHE A 87 0.16 -14.13 0.32
CA PHE A 87 1.00 -13.19 1.07
C PHE A 87 2.20 -12.71 0.26
N VAL A 88 2.86 -13.60 -0.48
CA VAL A 88 3.95 -13.22 -1.39
C VAL A 88 3.42 -12.37 -2.54
N PHE A 89 2.26 -12.70 -3.11
CA PHE A 89 1.61 -11.88 -4.13
C PHE A 89 1.27 -10.48 -3.60
N ALA A 90 0.77 -10.36 -2.36
CA ALA A 90 0.51 -9.07 -1.73
C ALA A 90 1.79 -8.24 -1.55
N LEU A 91 2.89 -8.87 -1.12
CA LEU A 91 4.20 -8.22 -1.02
C LEU A 91 4.77 -7.80 -2.39
N LEU A 92 4.64 -8.64 -3.41
CA LEU A 92 5.08 -8.31 -4.76
C LEU A 92 4.22 -7.20 -5.36
N ALA A 93 2.94 -7.17 -5.02
CA ALA A 93 2.02 -6.14 -5.48
C ALA A 93 2.27 -4.76 -4.87
N SER A 94 2.91 -4.66 -3.69
CA SER A 94 3.37 -3.36 -3.17
C SER A 94 4.61 -2.81 -3.87
N LEU A 95 5.29 -3.63 -4.69
CA LEU A 95 6.44 -3.17 -5.49
C LEU A 95 6.02 -2.58 -6.85
N PHE A 96 4.83 -2.91 -7.34
CA PHE A 96 4.35 -2.44 -8.64
C PHE A 96 3.29 -1.36 -8.48
N PRO A 97 3.43 -0.21 -9.18
CA PRO A 97 2.35 0.77 -9.24
C PRO A 97 1.10 0.08 -9.79
N PHE A 98 -0.05 0.29 -9.14
CA PHE A 98 -1.36 -0.33 -9.42
C PHE A 98 -1.59 -1.75 -8.92
N ALA A 99 -0.56 -2.53 -8.57
CA ALA A 99 -0.79 -3.89 -8.09
C ALA A 99 -1.39 -3.92 -6.67
N THR A 100 -1.17 -2.88 -5.86
CA THR A 100 -1.86 -2.69 -4.57
C THR A 100 -3.37 -2.49 -4.69
N ILE A 101 -3.85 -1.88 -5.78
CA ILE A 101 -5.29 -1.81 -6.09
C ILE A 101 -5.81 -3.20 -6.47
N TRP A 102 -4.99 -4.00 -7.15
CA TRP A 102 -5.35 -5.38 -7.47
C TRP A 102 -5.41 -6.26 -6.22
N VAL A 103 -4.52 -6.06 -5.25
CA VAL A 103 -4.59 -6.71 -3.92
C VAL A 103 -5.87 -6.32 -3.19
N ASP A 104 -6.24 -5.04 -3.17
CA ASP A 104 -7.54 -4.64 -2.60
C ASP A 104 -8.71 -5.34 -3.33
N SER A 105 -8.74 -5.32 -4.66
CA SER A 105 -9.87 -5.90 -5.42
C SER A 105 -9.89 -7.44 -5.45
N ALA A 106 -8.74 -8.10 -5.39
CA ALA A 106 -8.60 -9.55 -5.52
C ALA A 106 -8.60 -10.25 -4.16
N LEU A 107 -7.98 -9.64 -3.14
CA LEU A 107 -7.79 -10.26 -1.83
C LEU A 107 -8.74 -9.70 -0.76
N ALA A 108 -9.28 -8.48 -0.91
CA ALA A 108 -10.24 -7.91 0.05
C ALA A 108 -11.70 -8.30 -0.22
N LYS A 109 -11.96 -9.34 -1.04
CA LYS A 109 -13.26 -10.00 -1.10
C LYS A 109 -13.39 -10.93 0.10
N LYS A 110 -14.01 -10.43 1.18
CA LYS A 110 -14.54 -11.26 2.27
C LYS A 110 -15.73 -12.15 1.83
N ASP A 111 -16.14 -12.02 0.57
CA ASP A 111 -17.29 -12.68 -0.06
C ASP A 111 -16.81 -13.74 -1.07
N ARG A 112 -16.00 -14.70 -0.59
CA ARG A 112 -15.71 -15.95 -1.32
C ARG A 112 -16.60 -17.09 -0.83
N GLU A 113 -17.79 -16.76 -0.35
CA GLU A 113 -18.87 -17.69 -0.03
C GLU A 113 -20.23 -17.02 -0.29
N GLU A 114 -20.57 -16.83 -1.57
CA GLU A 114 -21.90 -17.14 -2.15
C GLU A 114 -21.73 -17.64 -3.59
#